data_AF-A0A924TGJ4-F1
#
_entry.id   AF-A0A924TGJ4-F1
#
_cell.length_a   1.000
_cell.length_b   1.000
_cell.length_c   1.000
_cell.angle_alpha   90.00
_cell.angle_beta   90.00
_cell.angle_gamma   90.00
#
_symmetry.space_group_name_H-M   'P 1'
#
loop_
_entity.id
_entity.type
_entity.pdbx_description
1 polymer ?
#
loop_
_entity_poly.entity_id
_entity_poly.type
_entity_poly.pdbx_seq_one_letter_code
_entity_poly.pdbx_strand_id
1 'polypeptide(L)'
;MKKLTLLFSISVLLSFVSWGQQSGLKGNLIDTSSKYNLKNAVVSVIRQKDSVLVKFTRADAKGNFEISNIPEGKYILQITYPQYADYVDKIELQANATKALGIIPLIQKAKLLEEVIVKQKISAIRIKGDTTEYKADSFKVGANANVQDLLKKMPGIQVNSKGEITTQGQKVEKILVDGEEFFSDDPAVVSQTLRADAVNTVQVFDKKSDQAVFSGIDDGVKTKTINLQLKDDKKKGYFGKAEGGTDFDRYKTGKLLANSFKGKRKIAGYVTYDNTKFESLNWQEQNNYGGNEQFANYDDNGDFSYTRDEFSNSQGLPSAVTAGLLFSKKWNQDKSNINNSYQYNSLKVTGLNKTITQNILGGDSSFTNTQQQNFVSNKNRNKIKSVYDWTIDSTSSLKVTLNAGIVHSDNEG
;
A
#
# COMPACT_ATOMS: atom_id res chain seq x y z
N MET A 1 57.71 -39.35 75.46
CA MET A 1 56.53 -39.92 74.74
C MET A 1 55.21 -39.22 75.06
N LYS A 2 54.93 -38.76 76.29
CA LYS A 2 53.66 -38.07 76.66
C LYS A 2 53.35 -36.75 75.93
N LYS A 3 54.36 -36.02 75.44
CA LYS A 3 54.17 -34.77 74.66
C LYS A 3 53.77 -35.01 73.19
N LEU A 4 54.16 -36.16 72.62
CA LEU A 4 53.83 -36.51 71.23
C LEU A 4 52.38 -37.01 71.09
N THR A 5 51.89 -37.73 72.11
CA THR A 5 50.49 -38.19 72.17
C THR A 5 49.50 -37.04 72.37
N LEU A 6 49.89 -35.96 73.06
CA LEU A 6 49.05 -34.77 73.23
C LEU A 6 48.90 -33.99 71.92
N LEU A 7 49.97 -33.89 71.14
CA LEU A 7 49.98 -33.18 69.85
C LEU A 7 49.16 -33.93 68.79
N PHE A 8 49.22 -35.27 68.79
CA PHE A 8 48.40 -36.10 67.92
C PHE A 8 46.90 -36.02 68.28
N SER A 9 46.58 -35.96 69.57
CA SER A 9 45.19 -35.80 70.04
C SER A 9 44.59 -34.43 69.66
N ILE A 10 45.38 -33.35 69.75
CA ILE A 10 44.97 -32.00 69.31
C ILE A 10 44.77 -31.93 67.79
N SER A 11 45.62 -32.59 67.00
CA SER A 11 45.46 -32.64 65.54
C SER A 11 44.21 -33.39 65.10
N VAL A 12 43.80 -34.44 65.83
CA VAL A 12 42.59 -35.22 65.52
C VAL A 12 41.31 -34.45 65.90
N LEU A 13 41.35 -33.61 66.94
CA LEU A 13 40.22 -32.77 67.35
C LEU A 13 40.00 -31.53 66.43
N LEU A 14 41.05 -31.03 65.76
CA LEU A 14 40.95 -29.93 64.78
C LEU A 14 40.39 -30.35 63.41
N SER A 15 40.38 -31.66 63.09
CA SER A 15 39.83 -32.17 61.83
C SER A 15 38.29 -32.27 61.79
N PHE A 16 37.58 -31.99 62.88
CA PHE A 16 36.12 -32.14 62.96
C PHE A 16 35.30 -30.85 62.71
N VAL A 17 35.94 -29.75 62.29
CA VAL A 17 35.24 -28.47 62.02
C VAL A 17 35.41 -28.01 60.57
N SER A 18 35.23 -28.92 59.61
CA SER A 18 34.96 -28.52 58.22
C SER A 18 33.44 -28.40 58.03
N TRP A 19 32.87 -27.26 58.43
CA TRP A 19 31.58 -26.86 57.88
C TRP A 19 31.82 -26.48 56.42
N GLY A 20 31.47 -27.38 55.52
CA GLY A 20 31.48 -27.09 54.09
C GLY A 20 30.68 -25.82 53.81
N GLN A 21 31.26 -24.90 53.06
CA GLN A 21 30.60 -23.65 52.64
C GLN A 21 29.42 -24.02 51.75
N GLN A 22 28.21 -23.96 52.30
CA GLN A 22 27.00 -24.46 51.66
C GLN A 22 26.17 -23.27 51.18
N SER A 23 25.89 -23.25 49.88
CA SER A 23 25.04 -22.27 49.23
C SER A 23 23.69 -22.89 48.85
N GLY A 24 22.69 -22.05 48.57
CA GLY A 24 21.34 -22.51 48.29
C GLY A 24 20.62 -21.71 47.22
N LEU A 25 19.49 -22.23 46.76
CA LEU A 25 18.60 -21.61 45.79
C LEU A 25 17.17 -21.68 46.30
N LYS A 26 16.41 -20.60 46.16
CA LYS A 26 14.97 -20.59 46.41
C LYS A 26 14.21 -19.79 45.37
N GLY A 27 12.98 -20.20 45.08
CA GLY A 27 12.12 -19.51 44.14
C GLY A 27 10.69 -20.04 44.15
N ASN A 28 9.84 -19.43 43.32
CA ASN A 28 8.44 -19.81 43.14
C ASN A 28 8.14 -20.03 41.65
N LEU A 29 7.43 -21.10 41.33
CA LEU A 29 7.08 -21.51 39.97
C LEU A 29 5.60 -21.30 39.71
N ILE A 30 5.30 -20.44 38.74
CA ILE A 30 3.93 -20.08 38.39
C ILE A 30 3.73 -20.15 36.86
N ASP A 31 2.51 -20.51 36.45
CA ASP A 31 2.01 -20.20 35.11
C ASP A 31 1.41 -18.78 35.14
N THR A 32 2.04 -17.82 34.47
CA THR A 32 1.52 -16.43 34.40
C THR A 32 0.25 -16.30 33.55
N SER A 33 -0.04 -17.27 32.68
CA SER A 33 -1.23 -17.27 31.82
C SER A 33 -2.47 -17.75 32.60
N SER A 34 -2.31 -18.81 33.39
CA SER A 34 -3.41 -19.45 34.13
C SER A 34 -3.42 -19.07 35.63
N LYS A 35 -2.42 -18.32 36.10
CA LYS A 35 -2.15 -18.01 37.52
C LYS A 35 -2.11 -19.25 38.42
N TYR A 36 -1.61 -20.35 37.89
CA TYR A 36 -1.58 -21.64 38.58
C TYR A 36 -0.17 -21.90 39.15
N ASN A 37 -0.10 -22.36 40.40
CA ASN A 37 1.18 -22.74 41.03
C ASN A 37 1.61 -24.14 40.55
N LEU A 38 2.86 -24.27 40.12
CA LEU A 38 3.34 -25.48 39.46
C LEU A 38 3.88 -26.49 40.47
N LYS A 39 2.96 -27.12 41.20
CA LYS A 39 3.25 -28.18 42.17
C LYS A 39 3.98 -29.34 41.51
N ASN A 40 4.97 -29.92 42.21
CA ASN A 40 5.78 -31.07 41.76
C ASN A 40 6.66 -30.83 40.52
N ALA A 41 6.81 -29.58 40.06
CA ALA A 41 7.78 -29.24 39.03
C ALA A 41 9.20 -29.61 39.48
N VAL A 42 9.96 -30.22 38.57
CA VAL A 42 11.29 -30.74 38.85
C VAL A 42 12.29 -29.62 38.61
N VAL A 43 13.00 -29.23 39.66
CA VAL A 43 14.06 -28.22 39.61
C VAL A 43 15.39 -28.93 39.74
N SER A 44 16.19 -28.88 38.68
CA SER A 44 17.48 -29.55 38.59
C SER A 44 18.61 -28.52 38.51
N VAL A 45 19.65 -28.73 39.31
CA VAL A 45 20.88 -27.95 39.28
C VAL A 45 21.95 -28.81 38.65
N ILE A 46 22.40 -28.37 37.48
CA ILE A 46 23.33 -29.12 36.63
C ILE A 46 24.63 -28.33 36.58
N ARG A 47 25.78 -29.00 36.73
CA ARG A 47 27.07 -28.31 36.71
C ARG A 47 27.40 -27.85 35.29
N GLN A 48 27.78 -26.58 35.13
CA GLN A 48 27.97 -25.99 33.81
C GLN A 48 29.14 -26.62 33.03
N LYS A 49 30.17 -27.12 33.73
CA LYS A 49 31.41 -27.62 33.11
C LYS A 49 31.25 -28.94 32.34
N ASP A 50 30.40 -29.83 32.83
CA ASP A 50 30.29 -31.22 32.38
C ASP A 50 28.84 -31.71 32.30
N SER A 51 27.86 -30.83 32.51
CA SER A 51 26.43 -31.12 32.48
C SER A 51 26.00 -32.24 33.45
N VAL A 52 26.78 -32.50 34.50
CA VAL A 52 26.43 -33.50 35.51
C VAL A 52 25.39 -32.94 36.48
N LEU A 53 24.33 -33.69 36.74
CA LEU A 53 23.34 -33.36 37.75
C LEU A 53 23.98 -33.30 39.13
N VAL A 54 23.88 -32.16 39.80
CA VAL A 54 24.43 -31.95 41.14
C VAL A 54 23.38 -32.26 42.18
N LYS A 55 22.18 -31.70 42.01
CA LYS A 55 21.05 -31.89 42.91
C LYS A 55 19.74 -31.57 42.20
N PHE A 56 18.64 -32.13 42.68
CA PHE A 56 17.31 -31.77 42.23
C PHE A 56 16.35 -31.69 43.42
N THR A 57 15.25 -30.97 43.25
CA THR A 57 14.12 -30.95 44.17
C THR A 57 12.81 -30.88 43.38
N ARG A 58 11.69 -30.95 44.10
CA ARG A 58 10.36 -30.71 43.55
C ARG A 58 9.71 -29.52 44.23
N ALA A 59 8.98 -28.72 43.46
CA ALA A 59 8.20 -27.63 44.02
C ALA A 59 7.02 -28.13 44.86
N ASP A 60 6.70 -27.39 45.93
CA ASP A 60 5.61 -27.68 46.86
C ASP A 60 4.22 -27.37 46.27
N ALA A 61 3.16 -27.53 47.08
CA ALA A 61 1.78 -27.24 46.65
C ALA A 61 1.52 -25.76 46.30
N LYS A 62 2.36 -24.84 46.77
CA LYS A 62 2.31 -23.41 46.46
C LYS A 62 3.30 -23.02 45.35
N GLY A 63 3.97 -23.99 44.72
CA GLY A 63 4.96 -23.77 43.67
C GLY A 63 6.33 -23.33 44.17
N ASN A 64 6.57 -23.30 45.48
CA ASN A 64 7.87 -22.92 46.03
C ASN A 64 8.85 -24.08 45.95
N PHE A 65 10.11 -23.78 45.70
CA PHE A 65 11.20 -24.74 45.80
C PHE A 65 12.36 -24.14 46.58
N GLU A 66 13.09 -25.02 47.27
CA GLU A 66 14.34 -24.69 47.93
C GLU A 66 15.32 -25.85 47.75
N ILE A 67 16.55 -25.53 47.37
CA ILE A 67 17.66 -26.47 47.27
C ILE A 67 18.81 -25.92 48.09
N SER A 68 19.10 -26.56 49.21
CA SER A 68 20.21 -26.21 50.08
C SER A 68 21.42 -27.11 49.84
N ASN A 69 22.58 -26.73 50.38
CA ASN A 69 23.81 -27.51 50.40
C ASN A 69 24.38 -27.79 49.00
N ILE A 70 24.43 -26.74 48.18
CA ILE A 70 25.10 -26.74 46.88
C ILE A 70 26.49 -26.09 47.06
N PRO A 71 27.58 -26.70 46.55
CA PRO A 71 28.89 -26.04 46.54
C PRO A 71 28.85 -24.73 45.73
N GLU A 72 29.73 -23.78 46.05
CA GLU A 72 29.88 -22.59 45.21
C GLU A 72 30.33 -22.94 43.78
N GLY A 73 29.96 -22.10 42.81
CA GLY A 73 30.33 -22.29 41.41
C GLY A 73 29.21 -21.95 40.42
N LYS A 74 29.43 -22.33 39.16
CA LYS A 74 28.54 -22.04 38.03
C LYS A 74 27.72 -23.26 37.62
N TYR A 75 26.42 -23.07 37.53
CA TYR A 75 25.43 -24.10 37.26
C TYR A 75 24.43 -23.68 36.19
N ILE A 76 23.75 -24.67 35.62
CA ILE A 76 22.59 -24.54 34.78
C ILE A 76 21.40 -24.96 35.64
N LEU A 77 20.45 -24.06 35.84
CA LEU A 77 19.17 -24.34 36.44
C LEU A 77 18.23 -24.80 35.34
N GLN A 78 17.77 -26.04 35.43
CA GLN A 78 16.77 -26.59 34.52
C GLN A 78 15.49 -26.91 35.29
N ILE A 79 14.37 -26.40 34.81
CA ILE A 79 13.05 -26.62 35.42
C ILE A 79 12.12 -27.24 34.39
N THR A 80 11.58 -28.40 34.73
CA THR A 80 10.74 -29.19 33.84
C THR A 80 9.39 -29.47 34.51
N TYR A 81 8.32 -29.30 33.73
CA TYR A 81 6.96 -29.61 34.16
C TYR A 81 6.12 -30.13 32.97
N PRO A 82 5.25 -31.14 33.17
CA PRO A 82 4.48 -31.72 32.07
C PRO A 82 3.65 -30.68 31.32
N GLN A 83 3.70 -30.68 29.99
CA GLN A 83 3.01 -29.74 29.09
C GLN A 83 3.56 -28.30 29.09
N TYR A 84 4.65 -28.00 29.80
CA TYR A 84 5.33 -26.71 29.80
C TYR A 84 6.71 -26.81 29.13
N ALA A 85 7.17 -25.71 28.55
CA ALA A 85 8.53 -25.61 28.03
C ALA A 85 9.55 -25.66 29.17
N ASP A 86 10.67 -26.35 28.96
CA ASP A 86 11.74 -26.39 29.95
C ASP A 86 12.34 -25.00 30.12
N TYR A 87 12.43 -24.54 31.36
CA TYR A 87 13.13 -23.31 31.69
C TYR A 87 14.60 -23.65 31.96
N VAL A 88 15.52 -22.99 31.26
CA VAL A 88 16.96 -23.22 31.37
C VAL A 88 17.65 -21.88 31.55
N ASP A 89 18.36 -21.70 32.66
CA ASP A 89 19.12 -20.49 32.93
C ASP A 89 20.47 -20.78 33.57
N LYS A 90 21.46 -19.89 33.35
CA LYS A 90 22.79 -20.00 33.95
C LYS A 90 22.81 -19.26 35.27
N ILE A 91 23.18 -19.95 36.34
CA ILE A 91 23.23 -19.38 37.69
C ILE A 91 24.64 -19.55 38.27
N GLU A 92 25.08 -18.53 39.01
CA GLU A 92 26.30 -18.56 39.81
C GLU A 92 25.92 -18.47 41.28
N LEU A 93 26.52 -19.36 42.08
CA LEU A 93 26.33 -19.47 43.53
C LEU A 93 27.62 -19.09 44.24
N GLN A 94 27.49 -18.21 45.23
CA GLN A 94 28.57 -17.76 46.10
C GLN A 94 28.54 -18.54 47.42
N ALA A 95 29.71 -18.76 48.04
CA ALA A 95 29.81 -19.39 49.35
C ALA A 95 28.88 -18.73 50.40
N ASN A 96 28.21 -19.57 51.20
CA ASN A 96 27.34 -19.17 52.31
C ASN A 96 26.17 -18.23 51.94
N ALA A 97 25.74 -18.21 50.68
CA ALA A 97 24.60 -17.42 50.23
C ALA A 97 23.46 -18.29 49.67
N THR A 98 22.22 -17.95 50.02
CA THR A 98 21.02 -18.49 49.37
C THR A 98 20.51 -17.50 48.34
N LYS A 99 20.64 -17.85 47.06
CA LYS A 99 20.19 -17.02 45.94
C LYS A 99 18.67 -17.15 45.78
N ALA A 100 17.96 -16.03 45.94
CA ALA A 100 16.53 -15.93 45.67
C ALA A 100 16.30 -15.58 44.19
N LEU A 101 15.61 -16.46 43.47
CA LEU A 101 15.29 -16.28 42.05
C LEU A 101 13.94 -15.60 41.81
N GLY A 102 13.18 -15.33 42.88
CA GLY A 102 11.86 -14.73 42.78
C GLY A 102 10.86 -15.68 42.11
N ILE A 103 9.97 -15.10 41.29
CA ILE A 103 8.94 -15.82 40.55
C ILE A 103 9.50 -16.18 39.17
N ILE A 104 9.53 -17.46 38.84
CA ILE A 104 9.95 -17.97 37.54
C ILE A 104 8.71 -18.42 36.77
N PRO A 105 8.34 -17.70 35.69
CA PRO A 105 7.19 -18.07 34.88
C PRO A 105 7.54 -19.21 33.92
N LEU A 106 6.74 -20.26 33.89
CA LEU A 106 6.84 -21.33 32.88
C LEU A 106 5.76 -21.16 31.83
N ILE A 107 6.13 -21.36 30.56
CA ILE A 107 5.24 -21.19 29.40
C ILE A 107 4.71 -22.54 28.95
N GLN A 108 3.41 -22.66 28.71
CA GLN A 108 2.81 -23.90 28.18
C GLN A 108 3.31 -24.19 26.75
N LYS A 109 3.63 -25.46 26.46
CA LYS A 109 4.03 -25.91 25.11
C LYS A 109 2.95 -25.62 24.07
N ALA A 110 1.67 -25.75 24.43
CA ALA A 110 0.54 -25.44 23.56
C ALA A 110 0.54 -23.97 23.12
N LYS A 111 0.82 -23.04 24.03
CA LYS A 111 0.91 -21.60 23.74
C LYS A 111 2.11 -21.26 22.85
N LEU A 112 3.25 -21.91 23.08
CA LEU A 112 4.43 -21.77 22.22
C LEU A 112 4.13 -22.25 20.79
N LEU A 113 3.47 -23.40 20.66
CA LEU A 113 3.05 -23.95 19.37
C LEU A 113 1.97 -23.08 18.71
N GLU A 114 1.01 -22.55 19.46
CA GLU A 114 0.02 -21.60 18.97
C GLU A 114 0.70 -20.32 18.46
N GLU A 115 1.66 -19.75 19.17
CA GLU A 115 2.41 -18.59 18.71
C GLU A 115 3.20 -18.87 17.43
N VAL A 116 3.82 -20.05 17.31
CA VAL A 116 4.51 -20.50 16.09
C VAL A 116 3.53 -20.71 14.94
N ILE A 117 2.38 -21.34 15.20
CA ILE A 117 1.29 -21.55 14.21
C ILE A 117 0.72 -20.19 13.77
N VAL A 118 0.51 -19.24 14.69
CA VAL A 118 0.00 -17.89 14.40
C VAL A 118 1.00 -17.09 13.58
N LYS A 119 2.30 -17.19 13.88
CA LYS A 119 3.38 -16.62 13.05
C LYS A 119 3.43 -17.25 11.65
N GLN A 120 3.13 -18.55 11.51
CA GLN A 120 2.99 -19.21 10.20
C GLN A 120 1.63 -18.97 9.52
N LYS A 121 0.58 -18.62 10.26
CA LYS A 121 -0.79 -18.31 9.79
C LYS A 121 -0.98 -16.86 9.35
N ILE A 122 0.09 -16.11 9.04
CA ILE A 122 -0.06 -15.02 8.08
C ILE A 122 -0.28 -15.69 6.72
N SER A 123 -1.52 -16.10 6.46
CA SER A 123 -1.86 -16.80 5.23
C SER A 123 -1.42 -15.95 4.06
N ALA A 124 -0.51 -16.47 3.23
CA ALA A 124 -0.03 -15.78 2.05
C ALA A 124 -1.16 -15.41 1.09
N ILE A 125 -2.29 -16.13 1.20
CA ILE A 125 -3.51 -15.95 0.42
C ILE A 125 -4.71 -15.98 1.36
N ARG A 126 -5.61 -15.01 1.26
CA ARG A 126 -6.86 -14.95 1.99
C ARG A 126 -8.00 -14.68 1.01
N ILE A 127 -9.06 -15.48 1.09
CA ILE A 127 -10.28 -15.23 0.30
C ILE A 127 -11.27 -14.47 1.21
N LYS A 128 -11.77 -13.33 0.74
CA LYS A 128 -12.74 -12.48 1.43
C LYS A 128 -13.91 -12.22 0.47
N GLY A 129 -14.96 -13.04 0.57
CA GLY A 129 -16.06 -13.02 -0.39
C GLY A 129 -15.52 -13.28 -1.81
N ASP A 130 -15.76 -12.34 -2.72
CA ASP A 130 -15.33 -12.42 -4.12
C ASP A 130 -13.89 -11.92 -4.36
N THR A 131 -13.20 -11.47 -3.31
CA THR A 131 -11.83 -10.93 -3.40
C THR A 131 -10.79 -11.95 -2.91
N THR A 132 -9.77 -12.20 -3.72
CA THR A 132 -8.58 -12.95 -3.31
C THR A 132 -7.46 -11.98 -2.94
N GLU A 133 -7.05 -11.97 -1.67
CA GLU A 133 -5.97 -11.14 -1.15
C GLU A 133 -4.68 -11.94 -1.03
N TYR A 134 -3.59 -11.42 -1.58
CA TYR A 134 -2.25 -11.96 -1.51
C TYR A 134 -1.38 -11.04 -0.67
N LYS A 135 -0.70 -11.59 0.34
CA LYS A 135 0.29 -10.82 1.11
C LYS A 135 1.58 -10.74 0.30
N ALA A 136 1.97 -9.54 -0.14
CA ALA A 136 3.11 -9.37 -1.06
C ALA A 136 4.43 -9.89 -0.47
N ASP A 137 4.68 -9.65 0.83
CA ASP A 137 5.91 -10.08 1.51
C ASP A 137 6.09 -11.61 1.61
N SER A 138 5.02 -12.37 1.40
CA SER A 138 5.04 -13.83 1.35
C SER A 138 5.62 -14.38 0.04
N PHE A 139 5.73 -13.54 -1.01
CA PHE A 139 6.27 -13.91 -2.31
C PHE A 139 7.63 -13.23 -2.52
N LYS A 140 8.71 -14.01 -2.42
CA LYS A 140 10.07 -13.48 -2.54
C LYS A 140 10.39 -13.13 -4.00
N VAL A 141 10.83 -11.90 -4.20
CA VAL A 141 11.32 -11.35 -5.47
C VAL A 141 12.75 -10.81 -5.28
N GLY A 142 13.47 -10.62 -6.40
CA GLY A 142 14.81 -10.03 -6.38
C GLY A 142 14.83 -8.59 -5.86
N ALA A 143 16.00 -8.13 -5.44
CA ALA A 143 16.19 -6.71 -5.11
C ALA A 143 15.87 -5.83 -6.32
N ASN A 144 15.11 -4.76 -6.12
CA ASN A 144 14.60 -3.85 -7.18
C ASN A 144 13.63 -4.49 -8.20
N ALA A 145 13.03 -5.64 -7.89
CA ALA A 145 11.96 -6.19 -8.71
C ALA A 145 10.75 -5.24 -8.78
N ASN A 146 10.08 -5.23 -9.93
CA ASN A 146 8.83 -4.49 -10.13
C ASN A 146 7.61 -5.36 -9.76
N VAL A 147 6.42 -4.75 -9.75
CA VAL A 147 5.17 -5.47 -9.44
C VAL A 147 4.91 -6.58 -10.47
N GLN A 148 5.31 -6.41 -11.73
CA GLN A 148 5.20 -7.46 -12.73
C GLN A 148 5.88 -8.77 -12.28
N ASP A 149 7.08 -8.68 -11.72
CA ASP A 149 7.83 -9.83 -11.23
C ASP A 149 7.25 -10.41 -9.94
N LEU A 150 6.63 -9.57 -9.10
CA LEU A 150 5.86 -10.01 -7.94
C LEU A 150 4.62 -10.81 -8.36
N LEU A 151 3.86 -10.31 -9.33
CA LEU A 151 2.65 -10.96 -9.84
C LEU A 151 2.96 -12.33 -10.46
N LYS A 152 4.08 -12.48 -11.17
CA LYS A 152 4.55 -13.79 -11.70
C LYS A 152 4.81 -14.84 -10.60
N LYS A 153 5.06 -14.44 -9.36
CA LYS A 153 5.28 -15.35 -8.23
C LYS A 153 3.99 -15.75 -7.52
N MET A 154 2.88 -15.09 -7.82
CA MET A 154 1.59 -15.36 -7.19
C MET A 154 0.85 -16.48 -7.92
N PRO A 155 0.28 -17.47 -7.19
CA PRO A 155 -0.44 -18.56 -7.83
C PRO A 155 -1.74 -18.06 -8.46
N GLY A 156 -2.00 -18.54 -9.68
CA GLY A 156 -3.18 -18.17 -10.46
C GLY A 156 -3.03 -16.88 -11.28
N ILE A 157 -1.89 -16.17 -11.19
CA ILE A 157 -1.57 -14.99 -11.98
C ILE A 157 -0.47 -15.34 -12.99
N GLN A 158 -0.65 -14.95 -14.24
CA GLN A 158 0.36 -15.09 -15.29
C GLN A 158 0.63 -13.73 -15.91
N VAL A 159 1.88 -13.48 -16.27
CA VAL A 159 2.26 -12.27 -16.99
C VAL A 159 3.09 -12.65 -18.21
N ASN A 160 2.65 -12.23 -19.39
CA ASN A 160 3.35 -12.53 -20.63
C ASN A 160 4.49 -11.53 -20.91
N SER A 161 5.23 -11.77 -21.99
CA SER A 161 6.36 -10.93 -22.42
C SER A 161 5.96 -9.50 -22.81
N LYS A 162 4.70 -9.29 -23.20
CA LYS A 162 4.13 -7.96 -23.50
C LYS A 162 3.67 -7.19 -22.26
N GLY A 163 3.72 -7.81 -21.08
CA GLY A 163 3.23 -7.21 -19.83
C GLY A 163 1.75 -7.39 -19.59
N GLU A 164 1.04 -8.16 -20.42
CA GLU A 164 -0.37 -8.48 -20.19
C GLU A 164 -0.49 -9.46 -19.03
N ILE A 165 -1.40 -9.15 -18.10
CA ILE A 165 -1.62 -9.91 -16.87
C ILE A 165 -2.92 -10.68 -17.03
N THR A 166 -2.90 -11.98 -16.75
CA THR A 166 -4.09 -12.83 -16.67
C THR A 166 -4.19 -13.44 -15.28
N THR A 167 -5.41 -13.57 -14.78
CA THR A 167 -5.70 -14.24 -13.51
C THR A 167 -6.93 -15.11 -13.68
N GLN A 168 -6.86 -16.36 -13.19
CA GLN A 168 -7.96 -17.32 -13.31
C GLN A 168 -8.47 -17.51 -14.76
N GLY A 169 -7.58 -17.38 -15.75
CA GLY A 169 -7.92 -17.49 -17.18
C GLY A 169 -8.54 -16.25 -17.82
N GLN A 170 -8.78 -15.17 -17.06
CA GLN A 170 -9.30 -13.90 -17.57
C GLN A 170 -8.19 -12.84 -17.63
N LYS A 171 -8.23 -11.97 -18.64
CA LYS A 171 -7.32 -10.82 -18.75
C LYS A 171 -7.68 -9.79 -17.68
N VAL A 172 -6.67 -9.30 -16.97
CA VAL A 172 -6.80 -8.16 -16.05
C VAL A 172 -6.89 -6.92 -16.90
N GLU A 173 -8.00 -6.19 -16.78
CA GLU A 173 -8.23 -4.98 -17.56
C GLU A 173 -7.80 -3.72 -16.82
N LYS A 174 -7.85 -3.74 -15.47
CA LYS A 174 -7.50 -2.58 -14.64
C LYS A 174 -6.58 -2.95 -13.48
N ILE A 175 -5.63 -2.05 -13.19
CA ILE A 175 -4.86 -2.06 -11.95
C ILE A 175 -5.13 -0.78 -11.17
N LEU A 176 -5.57 -0.95 -9.92
CA LEU A 176 -5.74 0.12 -8.96
C LEU A 176 -4.55 0.15 -7.99
N VAL A 177 -4.25 1.31 -7.44
CA VAL A 177 -3.29 1.50 -6.35
C VAL A 177 -4.03 2.16 -5.18
N ASP A 178 -4.03 1.50 -4.03
CA ASP A 178 -4.82 1.90 -2.85
C ASP A 178 -6.31 2.20 -3.14
N GLY A 179 -6.90 1.47 -4.11
CA GLY A 179 -8.30 1.59 -4.52
C GLY A 179 -8.58 2.68 -5.56
N GLU A 180 -7.56 3.42 -6.02
CA GLU A 180 -7.68 4.47 -7.01
C GLU A 180 -6.99 4.07 -8.34
N GLU A 181 -7.49 4.59 -9.46
CA GLU A 181 -6.81 4.41 -10.76
C GLU A 181 -5.46 5.14 -10.75
N PHE A 182 -4.40 4.46 -11.17
CA PHE A 182 -3.03 4.94 -11.03
C PHE A 182 -2.38 5.26 -12.37
N PHE A 183 -2.36 6.55 -12.73
CA PHE A 183 -1.60 7.20 -13.82
C PHE A 183 -1.79 6.71 -15.26
N SER A 184 -2.24 5.48 -15.50
CA SER A 184 -2.56 4.90 -16.81
C SER A 184 -3.52 3.73 -16.63
N ASP A 185 -4.42 3.53 -17.59
CA ASP A 185 -5.27 2.33 -17.61
C ASP A 185 -4.51 1.07 -17.98
N ASP A 186 -3.31 1.19 -18.58
CA ASP A 186 -2.56 0.04 -19.03
C ASP A 186 -1.98 -0.72 -17.82
N PRO A 187 -2.47 -1.96 -17.54
CA PRO A 187 -1.95 -2.80 -16.47
C PRO A 187 -0.44 -3.05 -16.57
N ALA A 188 0.10 -3.09 -17.79
CA ALA A 188 1.52 -3.29 -18.03
C ALA A 188 2.34 -2.10 -17.51
N VAL A 189 1.92 -0.87 -17.81
CA VAL A 189 2.62 0.35 -17.40
C VAL A 189 2.62 0.50 -15.88
N VAL A 190 1.48 0.26 -15.23
CA VAL A 190 1.36 0.35 -13.77
C VAL A 190 2.24 -0.69 -13.08
N SER A 191 2.19 -1.94 -13.54
CA SER A 191 2.95 -3.05 -12.93
C SER A 191 4.46 -2.98 -13.18
N GLN A 192 4.91 -2.33 -14.27
CA GLN A 192 6.32 -2.11 -14.55
C GLN A 192 6.92 -0.93 -13.76
N THR A 193 6.11 0.11 -13.51
CA THR A 193 6.56 1.35 -12.87
C THR A 193 6.61 1.23 -11.35
N LEU A 194 5.70 0.45 -10.75
CA LEU A 194 5.65 0.27 -9.31
C LEU A 194 6.65 -0.81 -8.85
N ARG A 195 7.42 -0.51 -7.79
CA ARG A 195 8.33 -1.49 -7.19
C ARG A 195 7.57 -2.52 -6.36
N ALA A 196 8.00 -3.78 -6.42
CA ALA A 196 7.39 -4.86 -5.63
C ALA A 196 7.51 -4.62 -4.13
N ASP A 197 8.61 -4.02 -3.66
CA ASP A 197 8.84 -3.73 -2.25
C ASP A 197 7.94 -2.63 -1.68
N ALA A 198 7.29 -1.85 -2.55
CA ALA A 198 6.30 -0.84 -2.18
C ALA A 198 4.92 -1.42 -1.88
N VAL A 199 4.62 -2.64 -2.34
CA VAL A 199 3.31 -3.27 -2.20
C VAL A 199 3.24 -4.06 -0.89
N ASN A 200 2.15 -3.87 -0.16
CA ASN A 200 1.82 -4.61 1.06
C ASN A 200 0.91 -5.80 0.77
N THR A 201 -0.14 -5.57 -0.02
CA THR A 201 -1.18 -6.55 -0.34
C THR A 201 -1.60 -6.39 -1.80
N VAL A 202 -1.82 -7.50 -2.49
CA VAL A 202 -2.39 -7.55 -3.84
C VAL A 202 -3.78 -8.16 -3.75
N GLN A 203 -4.81 -7.45 -4.19
CA GLN A 203 -6.19 -7.93 -4.15
C GLN A 203 -6.66 -8.17 -5.59
N VAL A 204 -7.27 -9.31 -5.84
CA VAL A 204 -7.84 -9.68 -7.13
C VAL A 204 -9.34 -9.84 -6.95
N PHE A 205 -10.12 -9.08 -7.71
CA PHE A 205 -11.58 -9.11 -7.64
C PHE A 205 -12.20 -8.65 -8.97
N ASP A 206 -13.50 -8.88 -9.11
CA ASP A 206 -14.28 -8.41 -10.25
C ASP A 206 -14.90 -7.06 -9.88
N LYS A 207 -14.51 -5.99 -10.58
CA LYS A 207 -15.05 -4.64 -10.37
C LYS A 207 -16.26 -4.46 -11.29
N LYS A 208 -17.38 -3.99 -10.73
CA LYS A 208 -18.53 -3.51 -11.53
C LYS A 208 -18.13 -2.29 -12.37
N SER A 209 -18.87 -2.00 -13.43
CA SER A 209 -18.62 -0.78 -14.21
C SER A 209 -18.72 0.47 -13.34
N ASP A 210 -18.03 1.54 -13.74
CA ASP A 210 -18.08 2.80 -13.01
C ASP A 210 -19.51 3.39 -12.99
N GLN A 211 -20.31 3.10 -14.03
CA GLN A 211 -21.74 3.46 -14.11
C GLN A 211 -22.59 2.67 -13.12
N ALA A 212 -22.35 1.37 -12.95
CA ALA A 212 -23.07 0.53 -12.00
C ALA A 212 -22.70 0.86 -10.55
N VAL A 213 -21.43 1.21 -10.30
CA VAL A 213 -20.98 1.71 -8.99
C VAL A 213 -21.63 3.06 -8.65
N PHE A 214 -21.80 3.94 -9.65
CA PHE A 214 -22.40 5.26 -9.47
C PHE A 214 -23.93 5.21 -9.31
N SER A 215 -24.63 4.52 -10.20
CA SER A 215 -26.10 4.43 -10.23
C SER A 215 -26.67 3.43 -9.22
N GLY A 216 -25.87 2.49 -8.73
CA GLY A 216 -26.32 1.36 -7.91
C GLY A 216 -27.07 0.27 -8.68
N ILE A 217 -27.30 0.46 -10.00
CA ILE A 217 -27.98 -0.49 -10.87
C ILE A 217 -26.92 -1.36 -11.55
N ASP A 218 -27.04 -2.67 -11.40
CA ASP A 218 -26.11 -3.62 -12.02
C ASP A 218 -26.36 -3.68 -13.53
N ASP A 219 -25.34 -3.36 -14.32
CA ASP A 219 -25.37 -3.42 -15.78
C ASP A 219 -24.85 -4.76 -16.32
N GLY A 220 -24.47 -5.69 -15.43
CA GLY A 220 -23.93 -7.00 -15.77
C GLY A 220 -22.48 -6.97 -16.29
N VAL A 221 -21.85 -5.80 -16.38
CA VAL A 221 -20.46 -5.66 -16.86
C VAL A 221 -19.51 -5.77 -15.68
N LYS A 222 -18.64 -6.79 -15.71
CA LYS A 222 -17.61 -7.03 -14.70
C LYS A 222 -16.23 -7.04 -15.34
N THR A 223 -15.31 -6.27 -14.78
CA THR A 223 -13.93 -6.18 -15.26
C THR A 223 -12.98 -6.77 -14.22
N LYS A 224 -12.11 -7.68 -14.66
CA LYS A 224 -11.13 -8.30 -13.76
C LYS A 224 -10.10 -7.26 -13.35
N THR A 225 -10.03 -6.99 -12.06
CA THR A 225 -9.26 -5.87 -11.51
C THR A 225 -8.28 -6.36 -10.45
N ILE A 226 -7.07 -5.79 -10.46
CA ILE A 226 -6.09 -5.97 -9.39
C ILE A 226 -5.96 -4.66 -8.62
N ASN A 227 -6.07 -4.68 -7.29
CA ASN A 227 -5.72 -3.54 -6.45
C ASN A 227 -4.40 -3.80 -5.70
N LEU A 228 -3.45 -2.89 -5.84
CA LEU A 228 -2.16 -2.91 -5.18
C LEU A 228 -2.20 -1.98 -3.98
N GLN A 229 -2.30 -2.54 -2.79
CA GLN A 229 -2.26 -1.76 -1.56
C GLN A 229 -0.82 -1.49 -1.17
N LEU A 230 -0.44 -0.21 -1.07
CA LEU A 230 0.93 0.17 -0.76
C LEU A 230 1.23 0.08 0.74
N LYS A 231 2.50 -0.13 1.08
CA LYS A 231 3.00 0.03 2.44
C LYS A 231 2.91 1.51 2.85
N ASP A 232 2.57 1.78 4.11
CA ASP A 232 2.31 3.15 4.57
C ASP A 232 3.51 4.09 4.41
N ASP A 233 4.74 3.58 4.55
CA ASP A 233 5.99 4.33 4.34
C ASP A 233 6.33 4.58 2.85
N LYS A 234 5.65 3.87 1.95
CA LYS A 234 5.85 3.89 0.49
C LYS A 234 4.74 4.59 -0.28
N LYS A 235 3.75 5.16 0.41
CA LYS A 235 2.71 6.04 -0.15
C LYS A 235 3.27 7.43 -0.50
N LYS A 236 4.38 7.52 -1.22
CA LYS A 236 4.94 8.79 -1.70
C LYS A 236 5.66 8.57 -3.02
N GLY A 237 5.46 9.47 -3.98
CA GLY A 237 6.09 9.33 -5.29
C GLY A 237 5.83 10.51 -6.21
N TYR A 238 6.48 10.43 -7.37
CA TYR A 238 6.38 11.40 -8.46
C TYR A 238 6.27 10.61 -9.75
N PHE A 239 5.47 11.08 -10.69
CA PHE A 239 5.31 10.50 -12.02
C PHE A 239 5.23 11.63 -13.03
N GLY A 240 5.69 11.39 -14.26
CA GLY A 240 5.58 12.36 -15.32
C GLY A 240 5.64 11.70 -16.68
N LYS A 241 5.10 12.41 -17.68
CA LYS A 241 5.07 11.97 -19.06
C LYS A 241 5.56 13.11 -19.93
N ALA A 242 6.50 12.81 -20.81
CA ALA A 242 6.96 13.75 -21.83
C ALA A 242 6.70 13.13 -23.21
N GLU A 243 5.97 13.84 -24.06
CA GLU A 243 5.73 13.46 -25.44
C GLU A 243 6.15 14.63 -26.34
N GLY A 244 6.70 14.32 -27.50
CA GLY A 244 7.05 15.30 -28.52
C GLY A 244 6.90 14.69 -29.90
N GLY A 245 6.34 15.44 -30.83
CA GLY A 245 6.17 15.04 -32.22
C GLY A 245 6.41 16.24 -33.13
N THR A 246 7.07 16.01 -34.26
CA THR A 246 7.24 17.04 -35.28
C THR A 246 7.44 16.43 -36.65
N ASP A 247 7.02 17.14 -37.69
CA ASP A 247 7.40 16.89 -39.09
C ASP A 247 8.64 17.71 -39.52
N PHE A 248 9.30 18.38 -38.57
CA PHE A 248 10.41 19.33 -38.76
C PHE A 248 10.08 20.63 -39.52
N ASP A 249 8.83 20.85 -39.89
CA ASP A 249 8.39 22.03 -40.64
C ASP A 249 7.18 22.67 -39.94
N ARG A 250 5.99 22.19 -40.28
CA ARG A 250 4.70 22.83 -39.97
C ARG A 250 4.03 22.26 -38.74
N TYR A 251 4.18 20.97 -38.46
CA TYR A 251 3.44 20.27 -37.43
C TYR A 251 4.32 19.95 -36.23
N LYS A 252 3.81 20.31 -35.05
CA LYS A 252 4.52 20.22 -33.77
C LYS A 252 3.51 19.90 -32.68
N THR A 253 3.82 18.85 -31.93
CA THR A 253 3.08 18.43 -30.75
C THR A 253 4.05 18.27 -29.59
N GLY A 254 3.61 18.65 -28.40
CA GLY A 254 4.41 18.58 -27.19
C GLY A 254 3.51 18.40 -25.99
N LYS A 255 3.87 17.49 -25.09
CA LYS A 255 3.12 17.25 -23.86
C LYS A 255 4.10 17.03 -22.72
N LEU A 256 3.90 17.77 -21.63
CA LEU A 256 4.63 17.59 -20.38
C LEU A 256 3.62 17.47 -19.25
N LEU A 257 3.60 16.31 -18.62
CA LEU A 257 2.75 16.00 -17.48
C LEU A 257 3.64 15.70 -16.27
N ALA A 258 3.30 16.23 -15.10
CA ALA A 258 4.01 15.95 -13.86
C ALA A 258 3.03 15.82 -12.70
N ASN A 259 3.20 14.79 -11.89
CA ASN A 259 2.33 14.46 -10.77
C ASN A 259 3.16 14.03 -9.57
N SER A 260 2.68 14.34 -8.36
CA SER A 260 3.27 13.93 -7.10
C SER A 260 2.19 13.56 -6.12
N PHE A 261 2.41 12.47 -5.38
CA PHE A 261 1.51 12.03 -4.33
C PHE A 261 2.27 11.77 -3.03
N LYS A 262 1.61 12.03 -1.91
CA LYS A 262 2.07 11.70 -0.57
C LYS A 262 0.87 11.35 0.31
N GLY A 263 0.70 10.08 0.59
CA GLY A 263 -0.49 9.53 1.23
C GLY A 263 -1.71 9.88 0.40
N LYS A 264 -2.67 10.53 1.05
CA LYS A 264 -3.94 10.96 0.46
C LYS A 264 -3.91 12.34 -0.20
N ARG A 265 -2.72 12.91 -0.42
CA ARG A 265 -2.52 14.20 -1.10
C ARG A 265 -1.91 13.96 -2.48
N LYS A 266 -2.50 14.54 -3.52
CA LYS A 266 -2.05 14.51 -4.91
C LYS A 266 -1.90 15.94 -5.44
N ILE A 267 -0.81 16.19 -6.14
CA ILE A 267 -0.56 17.45 -6.86
C ILE A 267 -0.16 17.07 -8.28
N ALA A 268 -0.88 17.59 -9.26
CA ALA A 268 -0.58 17.36 -10.66
C ALA A 268 -0.49 18.68 -11.42
N GLY A 269 0.29 18.68 -12.49
CA GLY A 269 0.39 19.78 -13.43
C GLY A 269 0.66 19.25 -14.83
N TYR A 270 0.22 20.00 -15.83
CA TYR A 270 0.50 19.69 -17.22
C TYR A 270 0.61 20.94 -18.08
N VAL A 271 1.33 20.79 -19.19
CA VAL A 271 1.36 21.72 -20.32
C VAL A 271 1.32 20.90 -21.60
N THR A 272 0.46 21.28 -22.54
CA THR A 272 0.42 20.69 -23.88
C THR A 272 0.48 21.79 -24.94
N TYR A 273 1.06 21.44 -26.09
CA TYR A 273 1.06 22.23 -27.30
C TYR A 273 0.72 21.31 -28.47
N ASP A 274 -0.25 21.70 -29.30
CA ASP A 274 -0.62 20.93 -30.49
C ASP A 274 -1.13 21.87 -31.57
N ASN A 275 -0.58 21.75 -32.78
CA ASN A 275 -1.03 22.48 -33.97
C ASN A 275 -1.54 21.59 -35.12
N THR A 276 -1.88 20.34 -34.82
CA THR A 276 -2.37 19.34 -35.79
C THR A 276 -3.87 19.13 -35.65
N LYS A 277 -4.28 18.63 -34.49
CA LYS A 277 -5.64 18.38 -34.05
C LYS A 277 -5.65 18.85 -32.61
N PHE A 278 -6.55 19.76 -32.25
CA PHE A 278 -6.62 20.25 -30.87
C PHE A 278 -6.92 19.10 -29.91
N GLU A 279 -5.90 18.41 -29.41
CA GLU A 279 -5.99 17.21 -28.58
C GLU A 279 -5.12 17.41 -27.35
N SER A 280 -5.72 18.06 -26.33
CA SER A 280 -5.03 18.42 -25.09
C SER A 280 -4.68 17.18 -24.26
N LEU A 281 -5.62 16.70 -23.45
CA LEU A 281 -5.48 15.51 -22.64
C LEU A 281 -6.49 14.49 -23.12
N ASN A 282 -6.08 13.22 -23.18
CA ASN A 282 -7.06 12.14 -23.31
C ASN A 282 -7.84 11.98 -21.99
N TRP A 283 -8.92 11.21 -22.01
CA TRP A 283 -9.81 11.06 -20.84
C TRP A 283 -9.10 10.52 -19.59
N GLN A 284 -8.10 9.64 -19.74
CA GLN A 284 -7.32 9.11 -18.63
C GLN A 284 -6.39 10.16 -18.00
N GLU A 285 -5.71 10.94 -18.84
CA GLU A 285 -4.88 12.07 -18.42
C GLU A 285 -5.77 13.15 -17.77
N GLN A 286 -6.97 13.33 -18.28
CA GLN A 286 -7.95 14.27 -17.77
C GLN A 286 -8.34 13.97 -16.31
N ASN A 287 -8.61 12.71 -15.99
CA ASN A 287 -8.93 12.24 -14.64
C ASN A 287 -7.74 12.44 -13.67
N ASN A 288 -6.52 12.25 -14.16
CA ASN A 288 -5.30 12.32 -13.35
C ASN A 288 -4.74 13.73 -13.12
N TYR A 289 -5.06 14.66 -14.02
CA TYR A 289 -4.51 16.01 -14.07
C TYR A 289 -5.58 17.11 -14.01
N GLY A 290 -6.85 16.75 -13.77
CA GLY A 290 -7.92 17.69 -13.47
C GLY A 290 -8.50 18.40 -14.69
N GLY A 291 -8.36 17.84 -15.89
CA GLY A 291 -9.03 18.42 -17.05
C GLY A 291 -10.54 18.10 -17.04
N ASN A 292 -11.31 18.78 -17.91
CA ASN A 292 -12.76 18.61 -18.07
C ASN A 292 -13.27 17.17 -17.84
N GLU A 293 -14.02 16.95 -16.77
CA GLU A 293 -15.07 15.93 -16.82
C GLU A 293 -16.00 16.32 -17.97
N GLN A 294 -16.11 15.45 -18.98
CA GLN A 294 -17.24 15.49 -19.89
C GLN A 294 -18.47 15.22 -19.03
N PHE A 295 -19.35 16.21 -18.91
CA PHE A 295 -20.61 16.01 -18.22
C PHE A 295 -21.45 15.05 -19.06
N ALA A 296 -21.57 13.81 -18.62
CA ALA A 296 -22.77 13.04 -18.87
C ALA A 296 -23.88 13.69 -18.05
N ASN A 297 -24.74 14.48 -18.70
CA ASN A 297 -25.97 14.93 -18.08
C ASN A 297 -27.00 13.81 -18.28
N TYR A 298 -27.53 13.30 -17.18
CA TYR A 298 -28.75 12.51 -17.17
C TYR A 298 -29.92 13.47 -16.95
N ASP A 299 -30.84 13.53 -17.91
CA ASP A 299 -32.15 14.13 -17.65
C ASP A 299 -33.00 13.17 -16.79
N ASP A 300 -33.99 13.67 -16.06
CA ASP A 300 -34.90 12.89 -15.18
C ASP A 300 -35.65 11.77 -15.94
N ASN A 301 -35.64 11.83 -17.28
CA ASN A 301 -36.19 10.80 -18.17
C ASN A 301 -35.18 9.71 -18.57
N GLY A 302 -33.97 9.69 -17.99
CA GLY A 302 -32.93 8.71 -18.32
C GLY A 302 -32.21 8.98 -19.64
N ASP A 303 -32.42 10.15 -20.24
CA ASP A 303 -31.79 10.53 -21.49
C ASP A 303 -30.34 10.98 -21.27
N PHE A 304 -29.44 10.43 -22.08
CA PHE A 304 -28.00 10.55 -21.91
C PHE A 304 -27.43 11.61 -22.86
N SER A 305 -27.05 12.76 -22.32
CA SER A 305 -26.56 13.92 -23.06
C SER A 305 -25.07 14.16 -22.82
N TYR A 306 -24.27 14.10 -23.88
CA TYR A 306 -22.88 14.55 -23.89
C TYR A 306 -22.82 16.03 -24.27
N THR A 307 -22.44 16.89 -23.34
CA THR A 307 -22.11 18.28 -23.69
C THR A 307 -20.69 18.34 -24.22
N ARG A 308 -20.55 18.47 -25.55
CA ARG A 308 -19.27 18.64 -26.25
C ARG A 308 -18.68 20.01 -25.89
N ASP A 309 -17.41 20.06 -25.50
CA ASP A 309 -16.74 21.30 -25.10
C ASP A 309 -16.66 22.28 -26.30
N GLU A 310 -17.39 23.41 -26.23
CA GLU A 310 -17.48 24.42 -27.29
C GLU A 310 -16.11 25.02 -27.70
N PHE A 311 -15.10 24.82 -26.86
CA PHE A 311 -13.73 25.28 -27.12
C PHE A 311 -13.03 24.49 -28.25
N SER A 312 -13.50 23.30 -28.65
CA SER A 312 -12.85 22.47 -29.67
C SER A 312 -13.40 22.65 -31.09
N ASN A 313 -14.51 23.36 -31.28
CA ASN A 313 -15.18 23.44 -32.57
C ASN A 313 -14.67 24.65 -33.37
N SER A 314 -13.60 24.46 -34.13
CA SER A 314 -13.06 25.48 -35.02
C SER A 314 -12.70 24.89 -36.38
N GLN A 315 -13.21 25.49 -37.45
CA GLN A 315 -12.78 25.20 -38.82
C GLN A 315 -11.42 25.88 -39.05
N GLY A 316 -10.44 25.19 -39.63
CA GLY A 316 -9.09 25.74 -39.89
C GLY A 316 -7.96 24.96 -39.23
N LEU A 317 -6.74 25.49 -39.34
CA LEU A 317 -5.54 24.94 -38.71
C LEU A 317 -5.43 25.44 -37.27
N PRO A 318 -5.58 24.56 -36.26
CA PRO A 318 -5.48 24.97 -34.87
C PRO A 318 -4.01 25.11 -34.46
N SER A 319 -3.76 25.95 -33.48
CA SER A 319 -2.53 26.03 -32.71
C SER A 319 -2.92 26.30 -31.28
N ALA A 320 -2.79 25.29 -30.43
CA ALA A 320 -3.30 25.36 -29.08
C ALA A 320 -2.23 25.12 -28.04
N VAL A 321 -2.34 25.85 -26.93
CA VAL A 321 -1.59 25.65 -25.71
C VAL A 321 -2.59 25.37 -24.60
N THR A 322 -2.42 24.29 -23.86
CA THR A 322 -3.19 24.07 -22.65
C THR A 322 -2.26 23.87 -21.47
N ALA A 323 -2.70 24.32 -20.31
CA ALA A 323 -1.99 24.10 -19.06
C ALA A 323 -3.01 23.87 -17.96
N GLY A 324 -2.62 23.12 -16.94
CA GLY A 324 -3.47 22.98 -15.78
C GLY A 324 -2.74 22.49 -14.56
N LEU A 325 -3.39 22.70 -13.42
CA LEU A 325 -2.94 22.30 -12.10
C LEU A 325 -4.09 21.59 -11.40
N LEU A 326 -3.74 20.58 -10.62
CA LEU A 326 -4.65 19.78 -9.79
C LEU A 326 -4.07 19.68 -8.39
N PHE A 327 -4.91 19.92 -7.39
CA PHE A 327 -4.64 19.62 -6.01
C PHE A 327 -5.79 18.80 -5.44
N SER A 328 -5.51 17.59 -4.98
CA SER A 328 -6.46 16.76 -4.26
C SER A 328 -5.93 16.35 -2.90
N LYS A 329 -6.79 16.33 -1.89
CA LYS A 329 -6.46 15.84 -0.56
C LYS A 329 -7.67 15.18 0.09
N LYS A 330 -7.49 13.96 0.60
CA LYS A 330 -8.46 13.31 1.51
C LYS A 330 -7.96 13.31 2.96
N TRP A 331 -8.88 13.49 3.90
CA TRP A 331 -8.61 13.46 5.34
C TRP A 331 -9.82 12.92 6.13
N ASN A 332 -9.73 12.86 7.46
CA ASN A 332 -10.77 12.33 8.34
C ASN A 332 -11.22 10.90 7.97
N GLN A 333 -10.27 9.97 7.82
CA GLN A 333 -10.58 8.59 7.41
C GLN A 333 -11.39 8.51 6.10
N ASP A 334 -11.03 9.33 5.12
CA ASP A 334 -11.70 9.42 3.79
C ASP A 334 -13.10 10.04 3.80
N LYS A 335 -13.56 10.56 4.94
CA LYS A 335 -14.84 11.28 5.01
C LYS A 335 -14.81 12.66 4.37
N SER A 336 -13.64 13.29 4.25
CA SER A 336 -13.52 14.63 3.66
C SER A 336 -12.53 14.59 2.52
N ASN A 337 -12.94 15.08 1.35
CA ASN A 337 -12.13 15.16 0.14
C ASN A 337 -12.23 16.58 -0.43
N ILE A 338 -11.11 17.16 -0.81
CA ILE A 338 -11.09 18.38 -1.60
C ILE A 338 -10.35 18.12 -2.90
N ASN A 339 -10.88 18.64 -3.99
CA ASN A 339 -10.31 18.55 -5.31
C ASN A 339 -10.41 19.91 -6.01
N ASN A 340 -9.26 20.56 -6.22
CA ASN A 340 -9.17 21.86 -6.87
C ASN A 340 -8.42 21.69 -8.18
N SER A 341 -9.00 22.16 -9.28
CA SER A 341 -8.31 22.25 -10.56
C SER A 341 -8.38 23.64 -11.14
N TYR A 342 -7.28 24.04 -11.77
CA TYR A 342 -7.19 25.23 -12.59
C TYR A 342 -6.73 24.82 -13.98
N GLN A 343 -7.36 25.37 -15.01
CA GLN A 343 -7.04 25.11 -16.40
C GLN A 343 -6.98 26.41 -17.18
N TYR A 344 -5.93 26.52 -17.99
CA TYR A 344 -5.76 27.53 -19.01
C TYR A 344 -5.77 26.85 -20.38
N ASN A 345 -6.56 27.37 -21.32
CA ASN A 345 -6.55 26.94 -22.71
C ASN A 345 -6.41 28.17 -23.60
N SER A 346 -5.46 28.14 -24.52
CA SER A 346 -5.34 29.09 -25.63
C SER A 346 -5.46 28.31 -26.93
N LEU A 347 -6.32 28.77 -27.82
CA LEU A 347 -6.54 28.18 -29.14
C LEU A 347 -6.54 29.30 -30.16
N LYS A 348 -5.53 29.31 -31.03
CA LYS A 348 -5.49 30.11 -32.23
C LYS A 348 -5.87 29.25 -33.42
N VAL A 349 -6.72 29.73 -34.29
CA VAL A 349 -7.19 29.00 -35.47
C VAL A 349 -7.04 29.91 -36.66
N THR A 350 -6.34 29.43 -37.69
CA THR A 350 -6.19 30.16 -38.95
C THR A 350 -6.80 29.34 -40.07
N GLY A 351 -7.65 29.96 -40.87
CA GLY A 351 -8.31 29.28 -41.96
C GLY A 351 -8.60 30.19 -43.13
N LEU A 352 -8.89 29.55 -44.26
CA LEU A 352 -9.35 30.20 -45.47
C LEU A 352 -10.71 29.58 -45.79
N ASN A 353 -11.73 30.42 -45.81
CA ASN A 353 -13.06 30.04 -46.25
C ASN A 353 -13.22 30.44 -47.71
N LYS A 354 -13.54 29.49 -48.58
CA LYS A 354 -13.80 29.72 -50.00
C LYS A 354 -15.20 29.24 -50.33
N THR A 355 -16.09 30.18 -50.59
CA THR A 355 -17.47 29.90 -50.99
C THR A 355 -17.58 30.06 -52.50
N ILE A 356 -17.99 29.00 -53.18
CA ILE A 356 -18.31 29.03 -54.61
C ILE A 356 -19.81 28.83 -54.73
N THR A 357 -20.50 29.84 -55.26
CA THR A 357 -21.96 29.79 -55.48
C THR A 357 -22.21 29.81 -56.98
N GLN A 358 -22.82 28.74 -57.50
CA GLN A 358 -23.26 28.68 -58.88
C GLN A 358 -24.78 28.88 -58.93
N ASN A 359 -25.22 29.89 -59.68
CA ASN A 359 -26.64 30.13 -59.92
C ASN A 359 -26.99 29.63 -61.32
N ILE A 360 -27.93 28.70 -61.39
CA ILE A 360 -28.46 28.16 -62.64
C ILE A 360 -29.63 29.05 -63.06
N LEU A 361 -29.54 29.62 -64.26
CA LEU A 361 -30.63 30.37 -64.88
C LEU A 361 -31.40 29.42 -65.82
N GLY A 362 -32.64 29.74 -66.18
CA GLY A 362 -33.42 28.92 -67.12
C GLY A 362 -32.67 28.72 -68.46
N GLY A 363 -32.67 27.49 -69.00
CA GLY A 363 -31.89 27.09 -70.18
C GLY A 363 -30.49 26.56 -69.83
N ASP A 364 -29.52 26.68 -70.76
CA ASP A 364 -28.12 26.22 -70.60
C ASP A 364 -27.19 27.27 -69.94
N SER A 365 -27.75 28.30 -69.29
CA SER A 365 -26.98 29.43 -68.76
C SER A 365 -26.79 29.34 -67.25
N SER A 366 -25.56 29.58 -66.77
CA SER A 366 -25.26 29.70 -65.34
C SER A 366 -24.17 30.73 -65.10
N PHE A 367 -24.13 31.31 -63.91
CA PHE A 367 -23.00 32.13 -63.46
C PHE A 367 -22.48 31.66 -62.10
N THR A 368 -21.17 31.78 -61.92
CA THR A 368 -20.47 31.36 -60.71
C THR A 368 -19.88 32.56 -60.00
N ASN A 369 -20.17 32.71 -58.72
CA ASN A 369 -19.55 33.67 -57.82
C ASN A 369 -18.57 32.94 -56.89
N THR A 370 -17.37 33.48 -56.70
CA THR A 370 -16.37 32.95 -55.77
C THR A 370 -16.01 34.02 -54.75
N GLN A 371 -16.27 33.74 -53.47
CA GLN A 371 -15.86 34.58 -52.36
C GLN A 371 -14.80 33.86 -51.54
N GLN A 372 -13.72 34.56 -51.19
CA GLN A 372 -12.65 34.04 -50.35
C GLN A 372 -12.44 34.96 -49.15
N GLN A 373 -12.37 34.38 -47.95
CA GLN A 373 -12.10 35.09 -46.71
C GLN A 373 -11.03 34.35 -45.92
N ASN A 374 -9.99 35.07 -45.50
CA ASN A 374 -9.04 34.56 -44.50
C ASN A 374 -9.55 34.93 -43.13
N PHE A 375 -9.40 34.05 -42.14
CA PHE A 375 -9.76 34.38 -40.76
C PHE A 375 -8.70 33.90 -39.78
N VAL A 376 -8.56 34.65 -38.71
CA VAL A 376 -7.80 34.28 -37.53
C VAL A 376 -8.73 34.40 -36.33
N SER A 377 -8.97 33.29 -35.64
CA SER A 377 -9.74 33.25 -34.41
C SER A 377 -8.80 32.94 -33.25
N ASN A 378 -8.83 33.76 -32.20
CA ASN A 378 -8.09 33.53 -30.97
C ASN A 378 -9.09 33.34 -29.83
N LYS A 379 -9.00 32.21 -29.13
CA LYS A 379 -9.82 31.90 -27.96
C LYS A 379 -8.91 31.61 -26.77
N ASN A 380 -9.11 32.34 -25.68
CA ASN A 380 -8.44 32.10 -24.41
C ASN A 380 -9.47 31.76 -23.35
N ARG A 381 -9.22 30.70 -22.58
CA ARG A 381 -10.10 30.26 -21.50
C ARG A 381 -9.32 30.04 -20.23
N ASN A 382 -9.85 30.56 -19.14
CA ASN A 382 -9.44 30.24 -17.78
C ASN A 382 -10.60 29.55 -17.09
N LYS A 383 -10.35 28.41 -16.44
CA LYS A 383 -11.36 27.67 -15.69
C LYS A 383 -10.81 27.25 -14.33
N ILE A 384 -11.58 27.48 -13.28
CA ILE A 384 -11.33 27.01 -11.92
C ILE A 384 -12.49 26.11 -11.53
N LYS A 385 -12.18 24.92 -11.03
CA LYS A 385 -13.15 24.00 -10.43
C LYS A 385 -12.68 23.62 -9.04
N SER A 386 -13.58 23.71 -8.06
CA SER A 386 -13.34 23.25 -6.70
C SER A 386 -14.48 22.32 -6.31
N VAL A 387 -14.15 21.10 -5.94
CA VAL A 387 -15.09 20.09 -5.44
C VAL A 387 -14.70 19.77 -4.01
N TYR A 388 -15.66 19.85 -3.10
CA TYR A 388 -15.51 19.41 -1.73
C TYR A 388 -16.57 18.35 -1.44
N ASP A 389 -16.10 17.13 -1.13
CA ASP A 389 -16.95 16.03 -0.70
C ASP A 389 -16.82 15.82 0.79
N TRP A 390 -17.96 15.66 1.46
CA TRP A 390 -18.04 15.34 2.86
C TRP A 390 -19.05 14.22 3.12
N THR A 391 -18.55 13.03 3.44
CA THR A 391 -19.33 11.89 3.90
C THR A 391 -19.60 12.05 5.39
N ILE A 392 -20.86 12.26 5.75
CA ILE A 392 -21.29 12.46 7.14
C ILE A 392 -21.37 11.08 7.82
N ASP A 393 -22.12 10.17 7.19
CA ASP A 393 -22.36 8.79 7.64
C ASP A 393 -22.48 7.82 6.44
N SER A 394 -22.87 6.56 6.69
CA SER A 394 -22.99 5.53 5.64
C SER A 394 -24.14 5.77 4.65
N THR A 395 -25.02 6.71 4.92
CA THR A 395 -26.24 7.00 4.14
C THR A 395 -26.28 8.42 3.59
N SER A 396 -25.44 9.33 4.11
CA SER A 396 -25.51 10.76 3.85
C SER A 396 -24.15 11.32 3.43
N SER A 397 -24.11 12.00 2.29
CA SER A 397 -22.93 12.73 1.82
C SER A 397 -23.32 14.08 1.24
N LEU A 398 -22.43 15.06 1.39
CA LEU A 398 -22.57 16.40 0.84
C LEU A 398 -21.43 16.64 -0.15
N LYS A 399 -21.76 16.96 -1.40
CA LYS A 399 -20.80 17.37 -2.43
C LYS A 399 -21.08 18.81 -2.83
N VAL A 400 -20.12 19.70 -2.60
CA VAL A 400 -20.19 21.09 -3.02
C VAL A 400 -19.25 21.27 -4.20
N THR A 401 -19.78 21.74 -5.33
CA THR A 401 -18.99 22.02 -6.53
C THR A 401 -19.09 23.49 -6.89
N LEU A 402 -17.94 24.15 -6.97
CA LEU A 402 -17.79 25.51 -7.48
C LEU A 402 -17.10 25.44 -8.83
N ASN A 403 -17.72 26.04 -9.84
CA ASN A 403 -17.16 26.15 -11.18
C ASN A 403 -17.15 27.62 -11.58
N ALA A 404 -16.00 28.15 -11.96
CA ALA A 404 -15.86 29.47 -12.54
C ALA A 404 -15.06 29.35 -13.84
N GLY A 405 -15.49 30.04 -14.89
CA GLY A 405 -14.82 30.04 -16.18
C GLY A 405 -14.98 31.38 -16.87
N ILE A 406 -13.90 31.87 -17.47
CA ILE A 406 -13.89 33.08 -18.30
C ILE A 406 -13.32 32.68 -19.66
N VAL A 407 -14.06 33.00 -20.72
CA VAL A 407 -13.64 32.80 -22.10
C VAL A 407 -13.57 34.16 -22.77
N HIS A 408 -12.42 34.45 -23.39
CA HIS A 408 -12.20 35.62 -24.23
C HIS A 408 -11.98 35.14 -25.66
N SER A 409 -12.68 35.75 -26.62
CA SER A 409 -12.61 35.36 -28.03
C SER A 409 -12.49 36.60 -28.91
N ASP A 410 -11.45 36.62 -29.74
CA ASP A 410 -11.22 37.65 -30.74
C ASP A 410 -11.19 37.01 -32.14
N ASN A 411 -11.88 37.60 -33.10
CA ASN A 411 -11.88 37.16 -34.49
C ASN A 411 -11.42 38.32 -35.38
N GLU A 412 -10.37 38.08 -36.15
CA GLU A 412 -9.90 38.97 -37.21
C GLU A 412 -10.22 38.30 -38.56
N GLY A 413 -10.74 39.06 -39.52
CA GLY A 413 -11.28 38.54 -40.79
C GLY A 413 -10.90 39.36 -42.01
#